data_AF-A0A7K4SFY2-F1
#
_entry.id   AF-A0A7K4SFY2-F1
#
_cell.length_a   1.000
_cell.length_b   1.000
_cell.length_c   1.000
_cell.angle_alpha   90.00
_cell.angle_beta   90.00
_cell.angle_gamma   90.00
#
_symmetry.space_group_name_H-M   'P 1'
#
loop_
_entity.id
_entity.type
_entity.pdbx_description
1 polymer ?
#
loop_
_entity_poly.entity_id
_entity_poly.type
_entity_poly.pdbx_seq_one_letter_code
_entity_poly.pdbx_strand_id
1 'polypeptide(L)'
;GYVPTSEETLQTLAALRLQSLNSDFSTHAPFPRLEELFPPHVLHARLPPPHHRPPPKCRGARLRAGLLAGGLWGHALAKQRAERDQRLRGRLREEGASTMAAILEKWKLLQGMGRPEAMAAYVALVREWPGFGSTLFDVDLRVSALGAVPQRLWLGIGAKAVSLYKPGEPEPLDSFCYGRISSFGASDSSTFRLSVEDRDLLFETSQVDEIAQLLNTYLTSAGTQRPPRPQEPAATTPPAPPGPPQGLCPTPVSRPHRPPVGSFHS
;
A
#
# COMPACT_ATOMS: atom_id res chain seq x y z
N GLY A 1 9.61 -8.00 3.41
CA GLY A 1 8.25 -7.50 3.12
C GLY A 1 7.86 -6.52 4.20
N TYR A 2 7.10 -5.49 3.85
CA TYR A 2 6.54 -4.55 4.82
C TYR A 2 5.29 -5.16 5.44
N VAL A 3 5.30 -5.37 6.75
CA VAL A 3 4.08 -5.62 7.52
C VAL A 3 4.04 -4.51 8.57
N PRO A 4 3.25 -3.44 8.35
CA PRO A 4 3.06 -2.41 9.37
C PRO A 4 2.31 -3.03 10.54
N THR A 5 3.03 -3.44 11.56
CA THR A 5 2.46 -3.96 12.80
C THR A 5 3.33 -3.52 13.97
N SER A 6 2.83 -3.73 15.18
CA SER A 6 3.58 -3.43 16.39
C SER A 6 4.89 -4.24 16.43
N GLU A 7 5.88 -3.67 17.10
CA GLU A 7 7.15 -4.35 17.34
C GLU A 7 6.95 -5.70 18.04
N GLU A 8 6.05 -5.78 19.01
CA GLU A 8 5.76 -7.02 19.73
C GLU A 8 5.27 -8.13 18.80
N THR A 9 4.39 -7.77 17.85
CA THR A 9 3.92 -8.69 16.82
C THR A 9 5.07 -9.13 15.92
N LEU A 10 5.97 -8.22 15.51
CA LEU A 10 7.15 -8.57 14.72
C LEU A 10 8.09 -9.54 15.46
N GLN A 11 8.30 -9.33 16.76
CA GLN A 11 9.08 -10.27 17.58
C GLN A 11 8.41 -11.64 17.66
N THR A 12 7.08 -11.67 17.79
CA THR A 12 6.30 -12.93 17.81
C THR A 12 6.37 -13.66 16.47
N LEU A 13 6.29 -12.93 15.34
CA LEU A 13 6.49 -13.48 14.00
C LEU A 13 7.92 -14.05 13.82
N ALA A 14 8.93 -13.37 14.35
CA ALA A 14 10.31 -13.86 14.33
C ALA A 14 10.48 -15.16 15.15
N ALA A 15 9.85 -15.23 16.33
CA ALA A 15 9.84 -16.43 17.16
C ALA A 15 9.14 -17.62 16.47
N LEU A 16 7.97 -17.38 15.87
CA LEU A 16 7.26 -18.40 15.07
C LEU A 16 8.09 -18.86 13.86
N ARG A 17 8.82 -17.94 13.23
CA ARG A 17 9.75 -18.27 12.14
C ARG A 17 10.87 -19.19 12.64
N LEU A 18 11.48 -18.90 13.79
CA LEU A 18 12.49 -19.75 14.41
C LEU A 18 11.93 -21.14 14.75
N GLN A 19 10.75 -21.21 15.38
CA GLN A 19 10.08 -22.47 15.68
C GLN A 19 9.82 -23.29 14.41
N SER A 20 9.40 -22.65 13.32
CA SER A 20 9.14 -23.35 12.05
C SER A 20 10.39 -23.92 11.37
N LEU A 21 11.55 -23.30 11.60
CA LEU A 21 12.83 -23.68 10.98
C LEU A 21 13.61 -24.68 11.84
N ASN A 22 13.62 -24.46 13.16
CA ASN A 22 14.50 -25.14 14.11
C ASN A 22 13.75 -26.07 15.07
N SER A 23 12.42 -26.09 15.05
CA SER A 23 11.58 -26.70 16.09
C SER A 23 11.83 -26.05 17.46
N ASP A 24 11.79 -26.81 18.55
CA ASP A 24 11.96 -26.31 19.90
C ASP A 24 13.32 -25.63 20.12
N PHE A 25 13.32 -24.64 21.01
CA PHE A 25 14.53 -23.94 21.40
C PHE A 25 15.60 -24.91 21.95
N SER A 26 16.84 -24.74 21.48
CA SER A 26 18.02 -25.44 21.99
C SER A 26 19.21 -24.48 22.03
N THR A 27 20.08 -24.64 23.04
CA THR A 27 21.33 -23.88 23.15
C THR A 27 22.30 -24.12 22.00
N HIS A 28 22.13 -25.22 21.26
CA HIS A 28 22.94 -25.58 20.10
C HIS A 28 22.28 -25.25 18.76
N ALA A 29 21.07 -24.68 18.76
CA ALA A 29 20.38 -24.33 17.52
C ALA A 29 21.13 -23.21 16.77
N PRO A 30 21.17 -23.25 15.43
CA PRO A 30 21.76 -22.18 14.65
C PRO A 30 20.93 -20.90 14.78
N PHE A 31 21.59 -19.80 15.18
CA PHE A 31 20.96 -18.48 15.30
C PHE A 31 21.25 -17.67 14.03
N PRO A 32 20.24 -17.35 13.21
CA PRO A 32 20.43 -16.45 12.09
C PRO A 32 20.70 -15.02 12.59
N ARG A 33 21.23 -14.18 11.70
CA ARG A 33 21.46 -12.77 12.03
C ARG A 33 20.12 -12.06 12.25
N LEU A 34 20.10 -11.03 13.09
CA LEU A 34 18.86 -10.33 13.42
C LEU A 34 18.17 -9.74 12.18
N GLU A 35 18.95 -9.28 11.19
CA GLU A 35 18.46 -8.70 9.94
C GLU A 35 17.71 -9.71 9.06
N GLU A 36 17.89 -11.01 9.30
CA GLU A 36 17.19 -12.10 8.61
C GLU A 36 15.84 -12.43 9.27
N LEU A 37 15.64 -12.01 10.52
CA LEU A 37 14.43 -12.28 11.31
C LEU A 37 13.56 -11.04 11.55
N PHE A 38 14.18 -9.87 11.69
CA PHE A 38 13.55 -8.66 12.19
C PHE A 38 13.90 -7.44 11.31
N PRO A 39 12.93 -6.57 10.99
CA PRO A 39 13.18 -5.45 10.10
C PRO A 39 14.11 -4.39 10.72
N PRO A 40 15.23 -4.00 10.06
CA PRO A 40 16.23 -3.11 10.65
C PRO A 40 15.70 -1.68 10.86
N HIS A 41 14.77 -1.21 10.01
CA HIS A 41 14.22 0.14 10.10
C HIS A 41 13.46 0.39 11.42
N VAL A 42 12.90 -0.66 12.04
CA VAL A 42 12.23 -0.57 13.35
C VAL A 42 13.24 -0.23 14.45
N LEU A 43 14.43 -0.82 14.40
CA LEU A 43 15.52 -0.50 15.34
C LEU A 43 16.02 0.93 15.13
N HIS A 44 16.16 1.35 13.87
CA HIS A 44 16.58 2.71 13.54
C HIS A 44 15.58 3.77 14.01
N ALA A 45 14.28 3.47 14.01
CA ALA A 45 13.23 4.38 14.49
C ALA A 45 13.33 4.69 16.00
N ARG A 46 13.95 3.82 16.81
CA ARG A 46 14.21 4.07 18.24
C ARG A 46 15.39 5.01 18.49
N LEU A 47 16.24 5.22 17.49
CA LEU A 47 17.36 6.15 17.61
C LEU A 47 16.83 7.59 17.57
N PRO A 48 17.32 8.48 18.44
CA PRO A 48 16.93 9.88 18.39
C PRO A 48 17.30 10.45 17.02
N PRO A 49 16.44 11.33 16.46
CA PRO A 49 16.72 11.94 15.17
C PRO A 49 18.08 12.63 15.23
N PRO A 50 18.84 12.64 14.12
CA PRO A 50 20.11 13.31 14.11
C PRO A 50 19.89 14.78 14.45
N HIS A 51 20.27 15.19 15.68
CA HIS A 51 20.29 16.59 16.03
C HIS A 51 21.22 17.31 15.05
N HIS A 52 20.64 18.08 14.15
CA HIS A 52 21.31 19.19 13.48
C HIS A 52 21.43 20.29 14.53
N ARG A 53 22.46 20.23 15.37
CA ARG A 53 22.89 21.44 16.06
C ARG A 53 23.49 22.35 14.99
N PRO A 54 22.91 23.52 14.69
CA PRO A 54 23.58 24.48 13.83
C PRO A 54 24.94 24.80 14.46
N PRO A 55 26.00 25.03 13.64
CA PRO A 55 27.29 25.42 14.19
C PRO A 55 27.08 26.65 15.08
N PRO A 56 27.77 26.74 16.24
CA PRO A 56 27.66 27.92 17.08
C PRO A 56 28.01 29.13 16.21
N LYS A 57 27.04 30.04 16.04
CA LYS A 57 27.29 31.35 15.45
C LYS A 57 28.18 32.09 16.45
N CYS A 58 29.50 31.94 16.34
CA CYS A 58 30.45 32.77 17.05
C CYS A 58 30.24 34.21 16.59
N ARG A 59 29.42 34.97 17.33
CA ARG A 59 29.37 36.42 17.23
C ARG A 59 30.67 36.96 17.82
N GLY A 60 31.67 37.13 16.96
CA GLY A 60 32.91 37.84 17.31
C GLY A 60 34.18 37.03 17.10
N ALA A 61 34.64 36.93 15.86
CA ALA A 61 36.05 36.66 15.58
C ALA A 61 36.43 37.34 14.26
N ARG A 62 36.51 38.68 14.28
CA ARG A 62 37.37 39.42 13.35
C ARG A 62 38.81 39.18 13.82
N LEU A 63 39.42 38.08 13.40
CA LEU A 63 40.87 37.93 13.44
C LEU A 63 41.33 37.30 12.13
N ARG A 64 42.31 37.96 11.50
CA ARG A 64 42.89 37.63 10.21
C ARG A 64 43.41 36.19 10.21
N ALA A 65 42.79 35.32 9.42
CA ALA A 65 43.24 33.93 9.22
C ALA A 65 44.40 33.92 8.23
N GLY A 66 45.61 33.84 8.76
CA GLY A 66 46.78 33.37 8.04
C GLY A 66 46.64 31.89 7.65
N LEU A 67 47.38 31.52 6.62
CA LEU A 67 47.25 30.37 5.72
C LEU A 67 47.43 28.95 6.31
N LEU A 68 47.13 28.67 7.59
CA LEU A 68 47.37 27.35 8.21
C LEU A 68 46.19 26.78 9.05
N ALA A 69 45.04 27.46 9.10
CA ALA A 69 43.90 27.07 9.95
C ALA A 69 42.94 26.04 9.31
N GLY A 70 43.27 25.47 8.15
CA GLY A 70 42.37 24.55 7.41
C GLY A 70 42.40 23.08 7.87
N GLY A 71 43.47 22.62 8.53
CA GLY A 71 43.66 21.20 8.86
C GLY A 71 43.13 20.76 10.24
N LEU A 72 43.33 21.58 11.28
CA LEU A 72 43.05 21.18 12.67
C LEU A 72 41.56 21.16 13.03
N TRP A 73 40.78 22.12 12.53
CA TRP A 73 39.32 22.17 12.76
C TRP A 73 38.56 21.10 11.97
N GLY A 74 39.05 20.76 10.77
CA GLY A 74 38.52 19.66 9.96
C GLY A 74 38.75 18.31 10.62
N HIS A 75 39.95 18.08 11.16
CA HIS A 75 40.27 16.84 11.88
C HIS A 75 39.46 16.69 13.18
N ALA A 76 39.25 17.78 13.92
CA ALA A 76 38.41 17.78 15.12
C ALA A 76 36.93 17.51 14.79
N LEU A 77 36.39 18.15 13.75
CA LEU A 77 35.00 17.92 13.30
C LEU A 77 34.80 16.51 12.75
N ALA A 78 35.76 15.99 11.99
CA ALA A 78 35.75 14.61 11.49
C ALA A 78 35.83 13.60 12.64
N LYS A 79 36.70 13.83 13.63
CA LYS A 79 36.79 13.01 14.84
C LYS A 79 35.47 13.00 15.61
N GLN A 80 34.86 14.17 15.81
CA GLN A 80 33.56 14.28 16.48
C GLN A 80 32.44 13.54 15.73
N ARG A 81 32.41 13.63 14.39
CA ARG A 81 31.47 12.85 13.56
C ARG A 81 31.71 11.35 13.71
N ALA A 82 32.97 10.91 13.62
CA ALA A 82 33.32 9.50 13.78
C ALA A 82 32.95 8.95 15.16
N GLU A 83 33.19 9.70 16.24
CA GLU A 83 32.77 9.34 17.60
C GLU A 83 31.25 9.28 17.73
N ARG A 84 30.52 10.24 17.15
CA ARG A 84 29.05 10.23 17.10
C ARG A 84 28.53 9.00 16.37
N ASP A 85 29.10 8.69 15.21
CA ASP A 85 28.71 7.53 14.41
C ASP A 85 29.04 6.22 15.14
N GLN A 86 30.17 6.17 15.85
CA GLN A 86 30.53 5.03 16.69
C GLN A 86 29.52 4.83 17.83
N ARG A 87 29.10 5.92 18.50
CA ARG A 87 28.06 5.84 19.55
C ARG A 87 26.72 5.38 19.00
N LEU A 88 26.31 5.88 17.82
CA LEU A 88 25.08 5.44 17.16
C LEU A 88 25.14 3.95 16.80
N ARG A 89 26.28 3.49 16.26
CA ARG A 89 26.52 2.06 15.99
C ARG A 89 26.47 1.21 17.25
N GLY A 90 27.05 1.69 18.36
CA GLY A 90 26.99 1.01 19.65
C GLY A 90 25.56 0.83 20.15
N ARG A 91 24.75 1.90 20.10
CA ARG A 91 23.34 1.85 20.48
C ARG A 91 22.52 0.91 19.60
N LEU A 92 22.74 0.92 18.28
CA LEU A 92 22.04 0.01 17.38
C LEU A 92 22.36 -1.46 17.68
N ARG A 93 23.61 -1.77 18.07
CA ARG A 93 24.00 -3.12 18.50
C ARG A 93 23.31 -3.52 19.80
N GLU A 94 23.21 -2.60 20.76
CA GLU A 94 22.51 -2.83 22.02
C GLU A 94 21.00 -3.06 21.81
N GLU A 95 20.34 -2.21 21.03
CA GLU A 95 18.94 -2.38 20.64
C GLU A 95 18.72 -3.70 19.88
N GLY A 96 19.65 -4.06 19.00
CA GLY A 96 19.62 -5.34 18.30
C GLY A 96 19.76 -6.53 19.24
N ALA A 97 20.70 -6.49 20.18
CA ALA A 97 20.89 -7.54 21.18
C ALA A 97 19.66 -7.69 22.09
N SER A 98 19.09 -6.57 22.54
CA SER A 98 17.85 -6.53 23.33
C SER A 98 16.67 -7.15 22.56
N THR A 99 16.50 -6.76 21.29
CA THR A 99 15.44 -7.31 20.43
C THR A 99 15.61 -8.80 20.18
N MET A 100 16.85 -9.26 19.93
CA MET A 100 17.16 -10.68 19.78
C MET A 100 16.82 -11.46 21.06
N ALA A 101 17.19 -10.94 22.24
CA ALA A 101 16.85 -11.57 23.51
C ALA A 101 15.33 -11.72 23.68
N ALA A 102 14.55 -10.67 23.37
CA ALA A 102 13.09 -10.73 23.42
C ALA A 102 12.49 -11.77 22.46
N ILE A 103 13.03 -11.90 21.25
CA ILE A 103 12.64 -12.94 20.28
C ILE A 103 12.92 -14.33 20.84
N LEU A 104 14.10 -14.54 21.45
CA LEU A 104 14.49 -15.83 22.03
C LEU A 104 13.59 -16.22 23.21
N GLU A 105 13.23 -15.28 24.07
CA GLU A 105 12.28 -15.55 25.16
C GLU A 105 10.92 -15.96 24.62
N LYS A 106 10.41 -15.28 23.59
CA LYS A 106 9.16 -15.69 22.91
C LYS A 106 9.28 -17.06 22.25
N TRP A 107 10.43 -17.39 21.64
CA TRP A 107 10.64 -18.71 21.03
C TRP A 107 10.64 -19.84 22.06
N LYS A 108 11.26 -19.65 23.24
CA LYS A 108 11.21 -20.63 24.33
C LYS A 108 9.78 -20.97 24.77
N LEU A 109 8.86 -20.00 24.72
CA LEU A 109 7.44 -20.21 25.05
C LEU A 109 6.68 -21.06 24.03
N LEU A 110 7.25 -21.28 22.84
CA LEU A 110 6.65 -22.10 21.78
C LEU A 110 7.04 -23.58 21.88
N GLN A 111 7.70 -24.01 22.97
CA GLN A 111 8.13 -25.38 23.14
C GLN A 111 6.96 -26.38 22.98
N GLY A 112 7.18 -27.41 22.16
CA GLY A 112 6.19 -28.42 21.81
C GLY A 112 5.32 -28.06 20.60
N MET A 113 5.40 -26.82 20.10
CA MET A 113 4.66 -26.40 18.90
C MET A 113 5.27 -27.01 17.64
N GLY A 114 4.49 -27.82 16.91
CA GLY A 114 4.96 -28.43 15.67
C GLY A 114 5.15 -27.40 14.55
N ARG A 115 6.01 -27.70 13.57
CA ARG A 115 6.20 -26.87 12.36
C ARG A 115 4.88 -26.46 11.65
N PRO A 116 3.91 -27.35 11.37
CA PRO A 116 2.68 -26.93 10.69
C PRO A 116 1.84 -25.97 11.53
N GLU A 117 1.83 -26.14 12.86
CA GLU A 117 1.14 -25.26 13.80
C GLU A 117 1.82 -23.89 13.86
N ALA A 118 3.16 -23.84 13.96
CA ALA A 118 3.91 -22.59 13.93
C ALA A 118 3.70 -21.81 12.63
N MET A 119 3.66 -22.50 11.48
CA MET A 119 3.38 -21.88 10.18
C MET A 119 1.93 -21.37 10.09
N ALA A 120 0.96 -22.12 10.62
CA ALA A 120 -0.43 -21.69 10.67
C ALA A 120 -0.60 -20.44 11.56
N ALA A 121 -0.01 -20.44 12.75
CA ALA A 121 -0.01 -19.30 13.66
C ALA A 121 0.68 -18.07 13.03
N TYR A 122 1.81 -18.27 12.35
CA TYR A 122 2.50 -17.20 11.63
C TYR A 122 1.58 -16.55 10.59
N VAL A 123 0.95 -17.35 9.72
CA VAL A 123 0.07 -16.84 8.67
C VAL A 123 -1.19 -16.20 9.27
N ALA A 124 -1.75 -16.77 10.35
CA ALA A 124 -2.89 -16.20 11.05
C ALA A 124 -2.57 -14.79 11.57
N LEU A 125 -1.42 -14.63 12.23
CA LEU A 125 -0.98 -13.36 12.78
C LEU A 125 -0.72 -12.31 11.68
N VAL A 126 -0.08 -12.69 10.56
CA VAL A 126 0.13 -11.77 9.43
C VAL A 126 -1.20 -11.36 8.78
N ARG A 127 -2.22 -12.22 8.80
CA ARG A 127 -3.56 -11.93 8.24
C ARG A 127 -4.39 -10.97 9.08
N GLU A 128 -4.00 -10.71 10.33
CA GLU A 128 -4.66 -9.68 11.15
C GLU A 128 -4.48 -8.28 10.55
N TRP A 129 -3.40 -8.07 9.80
CA TRP A 129 -3.20 -6.82 9.07
C TRP A 129 -4.19 -6.71 7.90
N PRO A 130 -5.07 -5.68 7.85
CA PRO A 130 -6.09 -5.55 6.81
C PRO A 130 -5.54 -5.46 5.38
N GLY A 131 -4.32 -4.97 5.22
CA GLY A 131 -3.64 -4.88 3.93
C GLY A 131 -2.99 -6.19 3.46
N PHE A 132 -3.16 -7.30 4.19
CA PHE A 132 -2.55 -8.59 3.84
C PHE A 132 -2.86 -9.00 2.39
N GLY A 133 -1.81 -9.41 1.67
CA GLY A 133 -1.89 -9.74 0.24
C GLY A 133 -1.74 -8.53 -0.70
N SER A 134 -1.51 -7.33 -0.16
CA SER A 134 -1.17 -6.15 -0.97
C SER A 134 0.34 -6.05 -1.18
N THR A 135 0.73 -5.55 -2.35
CA THR A 135 2.11 -5.12 -2.62
C THR A 135 2.25 -3.65 -2.24
N LEU A 136 3.22 -3.32 -1.39
CA LEU A 136 3.46 -1.96 -0.89
C LEU A 136 4.61 -1.28 -1.64
N PHE A 137 4.38 -0.05 -2.09
CA PHE A 137 5.36 0.81 -2.77
C PHE A 137 5.63 2.07 -1.94
N ASP A 138 6.91 2.39 -1.69
CA ASP A 138 7.30 3.69 -1.13
C ASP A 138 7.03 4.80 -2.17
N VAL A 139 6.21 5.78 -1.79
CA VAL A 139 5.80 6.91 -2.65
C VAL A 139 5.79 8.22 -1.87
N ASP A 140 6.00 9.34 -2.55
CA ASP A 140 5.75 10.67 -1.99
C ASP A 140 4.54 11.32 -2.68
N LEU A 141 3.48 11.58 -1.91
CA LEU A 141 2.27 12.23 -2.43
C LEU A 141 2.50 13.73 -2.58
N ARG A 142 2.36 14.24 -3.82
CA ARG A 142 2.35 15.68 -4.12
C ARG A 142 0.95 16.23 -3.88
N VAL A 143 0.79 17.09 -2.87
CA VAL A 143 -0.45 17.85 -2.67
C VAL A 143 -0.39 19.10 -3.53
N SER A 144 -1.41 19.36 -4.37
CA SER A 144 -1.45 20.46 -5.37
C SER A 144 -1.38 21.89 -4.82
N ALA A 145 -1.09 22.09 -3.53
CA ALA A 145 -0.83 23.40 -2.97
C ALA A 145 0.64 23.78 -3.15
N LEU A 146 0.88 24.92 -3.84
CA LEU A 146 2.21 25.51 -3.97
C LEU A 146 2.88 25.64 -2.59
N GLY A 147 3.94 24.85 -2.36
CA GLY A 147 4.75 24.90 -1.14
C GLY A 147 4.48 23.82 -0.09
N ALA A 148 3.58 22.86 -0.33
CA ALA A 148 3.44 21.69 0.54
C ALA A 148 4.62 20.72 0.36
N VAL A 149 5.22 20.29 1.47
CA VAL A 149 6.26 19.25 1.46
C VAL A 149 5.61 17.93 1.03
N PRO A 150 6.21 17.18 0.08
CA PRO A 150 5.70 15.87 -0.31
C PRO A 150 5.53 14.97 0.92
N GLN A 151 4.40 14.28 1.00
CA GLN A 151 4.11 13.40 2.13
C GLN A 151 4.52 11.97 1.79
N ARG A 152 5.49 11.43 2.54
CA ARG A 152 5.91 10.04 2.39
C ARG A 152 4.81 9.08 2.86
N LEU A 153 4.41 8.19 1.97
CA LEU A 153 3.36 7.20 2.17
C LEU A 153 3.78 5.84 1.59
N TRP A 154 2.98 4.81 1.90
CA TRP A 154 2.98 3.56 1.15
C TRP A 154 1.72 3.45 0.32
N LEU A 155 1.89 3.15 -0.97
CA LEU A 155 0.81 2.79 -1.88
C LEU A 155 0.68 1.26 -1.88
N GLY A 156 -0.41 0.76 -1.31
CA GLY A 156 -0.75 -0.66 -1.29
C GLY A 156 -1.65 -1.03 -2.45
N ILE A 157 -1.22 -1.99 -3.27
CA ILE A 157 -1.99 -2.51 -4.40
C ILE A 157 -2.40 -3.94 -4.06
N GLY A 158 -3.68 -4.13 -3.71
CA GLY A 158 -4.25 -5.41 -3.35
C GLY A 158 -5.27 -5.90 -4.38
N ALA A 159 -5.72 -7.14 -4.23
CA ALA A 159 -6.68 -7.76 -5.15
C ALA A 159 -8.06 -7.08 -5.18
N LYS A 160 -8.42 -6.32 -4.13
CA LYS A 160 -9.74 -5.67 -3.99
C LYS A 160 -9.72 -4.15 -4.12
N ALA A 161 -8.62 -3.52 -3.75
CA ALA A 161 -8.51 -2.07 -3.63
C ALA A 161 -7.07 -1.59 -3.73
N VAL A 162 -6.93 -0.29 -3.94
CA VAL A 162 -5.69 0.47 -3.80
C VAL A 162 -5.79 1.29 -2.51
N SER A 163 -4.81 1.18 -1.62
CA SER A 163 -4.84 1.76 -0.28
C SER A 163 -3.61 2.63 -0.01
N LEU A 164 -3.77 3.69 0.78
CA LEU A 164 -2.68 4.56 1.20
C LEU A 164 -2.40 4.35 2.68
N TYR A 165 -1.15 4.15 3.05
CA TYR A 165 -0.72 3.97 4.46
C TYR A 165 0.33 4.99 4.83
N LYS A 166 0.35 5.41 6.10
CA LYS A 166 1.55 6.04 6.66
C LYS A 166 2.56 4.96 7.05
N PRO A 167 3.86 5.21 6.86
CA PRO A 167 4.88 4.28 7.35
C PRO A 167 4.71 4.01 8.85
N GLY A 168 4.56 2.73 9.21
CA GLY A 168 4.40 2.28 10.59
C GLY A 168 2.95 2.22 11.10
N GLU A 169 1.96 2.74 10.35
CA GLU A 169 0.54 2.61 10.72
C GLU A 169 -0.09 1.40 10.01
N PRO A 170 -0.77 0.49 10.74
CA PRO A 170 -1.41 -0.69 10.15
C PRO A 170 -2.68 -0.35 9.37
N GLU A 171 -3.38 0.72 9.79
CA GLU A 171 -4.63 1.16 9.18
C GLU A 171 -4.36 2.06 7.97
N PRO A 172 -5.11 1.87 6.87
CA PRO A 172 -4.99 2.74 5.71
C PRO A 172 -5.59 4.12 6.01
N LEU A 173 -4.92 5.17 5.55
CA LEU A 173 -5.46 6.53 5.50
C LEU A 173 -6.66 6.63 4.56
N ASP A 174 -6.57 5.97 3.41
CA ASP A 174 -7.65 5.91 2.42
C ASP A 174 -7.57 4.59 1.65
N SER A 175 -8.70 4.14 1.11
CA SER A 175 -8.81 2.90 0.34
C SER A 175 -9.84 3.04 -0.78
N PHE A 176 -9.38 2.80 -1.99
CA PHE A 176 -10.12 2.99 -3.23
C PHE A 176 -10.39 1.64 -3.88
N CYS A 177 -11.66 1.22 -3.91
CA CYS A 177 -12.08 0.09 -4.72
C CYS A 177 -11.84 0.39 -6.20
N TYR A 178 -11.50 -0.63 -6.99
CA TYR A 178 -11.23 -0.48 -8.41
C TYR A 178 -12.35 0.20 -9.21
N GLY A 179 -13.62 0.06 -8.80
CA GLY A 179 -14.75 0.74 -9.44
C GLY A 179 -14.78 2.27 -9.26
N ARG A 180 -14.02 2.83 -8.32
CA ARG A 180 -13.87 4.29 -8.12
C ARG A 180 -12.68 4.87 -8.89
N ILE A 181 -11.81 4.02 -9.43
CA ILE A 181 -10.63 4.45 -10.17
C ILE A 181 -11.05 4.77 -11.60
N SER A 182 -10.98 6.05 -11.96
CA SER A 182 -11.36 6.57 -13.27
C SER A 182 -10.25 6.34 -14.31
N SER A 183 -9.00 6.55 -13.91
CA SER A 183 -7.82 6.32 -14.75
C SER A 183 -6.56 6.24 -13.91
N PHE A 184 -5.49 5.69 -14.49
CA PHE A 184 -4.17 5.67 -13.87
C PHE A 184 -3.08 5.57 -14.93
N GLY A 185 -1.86 5.97 -14.57
CA GLY A 185 -0.70 5.83 -15.47
C GLY A 185 0.48 6.71 -15.07
N ALA A 186 1.52 6.66 -15.88
CA ALA A 186 2.65 7.57 -15.75
C ALA A 186 2.26 8.99 -16.16
N SER A 187 2.45 9.96 -15.28
CA SER A 187 2.44 11.38 -15.67
C SER A 187 3.80 11.81 -16.23
N ASP A 188 4.89 11.27 -15.66
CA ASP A 188 6.26 11.39 -16.15
C ASP A 188 7.07 10.14 -15.71
N SER A 189 8.39 10.12 -15.96
CA SER A 189 9.27 8.97 -15.62
C SER A 189 9.36 8.65 -14.13
N SER A 190 8.93 9.56 -13.27
CA SER A 190 9.05 9.49 -11.81
C SER A 190 7.75 9.80 -11.08
N THR A 191 6.65 10.04 -11.80
CA THR A 191 5.37 10.45 -11.23
C THR A 191 4.27 9.51 -11.74
N PHE A 192 3.71 8.74 -10.82
CA PHE A 192 2.51 7.95 -11.06
C PHE A 192 1.26 8.77 -10.72
N ARG A 193 0.29 8.81 -11.64
CA ARG A 193 -1.01 9.47 -11.46
C ARG A 193 -2.08 8.42 -11.25
N LEU A 194 -2.88 8.61 -10.21
CA LEU A 194 -4.09 7.85 -9.93
C LEU A 194 -5.27 8.81 -9.84
N SER A 195 -6.20 8.66 -10.76
CA SER A 195 -7.43 9.46 -10.79
C SER A 195 -8.55 8.64 -10.15
N VAL A 196 -9.07 9.11 -9.02
CA VAL A 196 -10.16 8.46 -8.27
C VAL A 196 -11.35 9.39 -8.26
N GLU A 197 -12.45 8.99 -8.90
CA GLU A 197 -13.62 9.83 -9.14
C GLU A 197 -13.19 11.17 -9.79
N ASP A 198 -13.33 12.28 -9.07
CA ASP A 198 -12.98 13.64 -9.51
C ASP A 198 -11.66 14.17 -8.91
N ARG A 199 -10.83 13.28 -8.33
CA ARG A 199 -9.57 13.66 -7.66
C ARG A 199 -8.38 13.02 -8.35
N ASP A 200 -7.36 13.83 -8.64
CA ASP A 200 -6.06 13.36 -9.11
C ASP A 200 -5.08 13.28 -7.95
N LEU A 201 -4.50 12.10 -7.75
CA LEU A 201 -3.40 11.85 -6.81
C LEU A 201 -2.11 11.64 -7.59
N LEU A 202 -1.08 12.43 -7.27
CA LEU A 202 0.24 12.37 -7.92
C LEU A 202 1.27 11.83 -6.93
N PHE A 203 1.91 10.73 -7.29
CA PHE A 203 2.87 10.01 -6.46
C PHE A 203 4.25 10.03 -7.11
N GLU A 204 5.24 10.60 -6.44
CA GLU A 204 6.64 10.47 -6.85
C GLU A 204 7.16 9.08 -6.47
N THR A 205 7.72 8.36 -7.44
CA THR A 205 8.28 7.02 -7.26
C THR A 205 9.14 6.62 -8.46
N SER A 206 10.13 5.76 -8.22
CA SER A 206 10.92 5.13 -9.30
C SER A 206 10.27 3.88 -9.88
N GLN A 207 9.14 3.42 -9.31
CA GLN A 207 8.49 2.15 -9.64
C GLN A 207 7.16 2.34 -10.41
N VAL A 208 7.08 3.39 -11.23
CA VAL A 208 5.86 3.77 -11.96
C VAL A 208 5.32 2.62 -12.83
N ASP A 209 6.21 1.95 -13.58
CA ASP A 209 5.83 0.86 -14.49
C ASP A 209 5.34 -0.38 -13.73
N GLU A 210 6.01 -0.74 -12.64
CA GLU A 210 5.63 -1.89 -11.78
C GLU A 210 4.24 -1.70 -11.17
N ILE A 211 3.97 -0.48 -10.67
CA ILE A 211 2.66 -0.07 -10.14
C ILE A 211 1.58 -0.20 -11.22
N ALA A 212 1.81 0.38 -12.40
CA ALA A 212 0.86 0.36 -13.50
C ALA A 212 0.58 -1.07 -14.00
N GLN A 213 1.61 -1.91 -14.11
CA GLN A 213 1.47 -3.31 -14.51
C GLN A 213 0.66 -4.12 -13.49
N LEU A 214 0.92 -3.91 -12.19
CA LEU A 214 0.21 -4.63 -11.14
C LEU A 214 -1.27 -4.23 -11.09
N LEU A 215 -1.59 -2.95 -11.22
CA LEU A 215 -2.97 -2.46 -11.32
C LEU A 215 -3.71 -3.05 -12.51
N ASN A 216 -3.09 -3.07 -13.69
CA ASN A 216 -3.65 -3.69 -14.89
C ASN A 216 -3.95 -5.18 -14.67
N THR A 217 -3.05 -5.89 -13.99
CA THR A 217 -3.21 -7.31 -13.67
C THR A 217 -4.43 -7.55 -12.77
N TYR A 218 -4.60 -6.75 -11.73
CA TYR A 218 -5.75 -6.87 -10.83
C TYR A 218 -7.07 -6.43 -11.48
N LEU A 219 -7.07 -5.36 -12.29
CA LEU A 219 -8.25 -4.92 -13.01
C LEU A 219 -8.72 -5.96 -14.05
N THR A 220 -7.77 -6.56 -14.77
CA THR A 220 -8.08 -7.61 -15.76
C THR A 220 -8.67 -8.83 -15.09
N SER A 221 -8.07 -9.29 -13.99
CA SER A 221 -8.57 -10.45 -13.23
C SER A 221 -9.91 -10.18 -12.53
N ALA A 222 -10.13 -8.97 -12.01
CA ALA A 222 -11.41 -8.56 -11.44
C ALA A 222 -12.53 -8.49 -12.49
N GLY A 223 -12.21 -8.09 -13.73
CA GLY A 223 -13.14 -8.10 -14.86
C GLY A 223 -13.57 -9.50 -15.28
N THR A 224 -12.67 -10.49 -15.22
CA THR A 224 -12.97 -11.90 -15.54
C THR A 224 -13.83 -12.58 -14.47
N GLN A 225 -13.77 -12.15 -13.22
CA GLN A 225 -14.57 -12.72 -12.12
C GLN A 225 -16.02 -12.25 -12.08
N ARG A 226 -16.46 -11.39 -13.00
CA ARG A 226 -17.88 -11.05 -13.12
C ARG A 226 -18.60 -12.24 -13.76
N PRO A 227 -19.43 -13.02 -13.03
CA PRO A 227 -20.15 -14.12 -13.64
C PRO A 227 -21.00 -13.58 -14.80
N PRO A 228 -21.18 -14.35 -15.88
CA PRO A 228 -22.12 -13.96 -16.93
C PRO A 228 -23.45 -13.67 -16.25
N ARG A 229 -24.00 -12.47 -16.47
CA ARG A 229 -25.37 -12.16 -16.07
C ARG A 229 -26.24 -13.33 -16.54
N PRO A 230 -27.08 -13.93 -15.68
CA PRO A 230 -28.10 -14.84 -16.16
C PRO A 230 -28.85 -14.09 -17.26
N GLN A 231 -28.79 -14.60 -18.49
CA GLN A 231 -29.66 -14.11 -19.54
C GLN A 231 -31.07 -14.36 -19.02
N GLU A 232 -31.78 -13.28 -18.72
CA GLU A 232 -33.22 -13.33 -18.46
C GLU A 232 -33.84 -14.06 -19.66
N PRO A 233 -34.49 -15.21 -19.48
CA PRO A 233 -35.13 -15.90 -20.58
C PRO A 233 -36.17 -14.93 -21.17
N ALA A 234 -36.04 -14.68 -22.47
CA ALA A 234 -36.92 -13.79 -23.21
C ALA A 234 -38.37 -14.06 -22.82
N ALA A 235 -39.03 -13.03 -22.30
CA ALA A 235 -40.44 -13.07 -21.97
C ALA A 235 -41.21 -13.54 -23.20
N THR A 236 -41.72 -14.77 -23.12
CA THR A 236 -42.59 -15.34 -24.14
C THR A 236 -43.91 -14.60 -24.07
N THR A 237 -44.19 -13.82 -25.11
CA THR A 237 -45.47 -13.13 -25.30
C THR A 237 -46.60 -14.17 -25.27
N PRO A 238 -47.66 -13.98 -24.45
CA PRO A 238 -48.79 -14.91 -24.47
C PRO A 238 -49.58 -14.74 -25.78
N PRO A 239 -50.12 -15.83 -26.36
CA PRO A 239 -50.92 -15.76 -27.58
C PRO A 239 -52.29 -15.10 -27.30
N ALA A 240 -52.72 -14.25 -28.23
CA ALA A 240 -54.02 -13.59 -28.22
C ALA A 240 -55.18 -14.60 -28.33
N PRO A 241 -56.36 -14.31 -27.75
CA PRO A 241 -57.52 -15.21 -27.81
C PRO A 241 -58.14 -15.26 -29.22
N PRO A 242 -58.81 -16.38 -29.59
CA PRO A 242 -59.38 -16.55 -30.92
C PRO A 242 -60.62 -15.68 -31.13
N GLY A 243 -60.65 -14.96 -32.26
CA GLY A 243 -61.81 -14.21 -32.73
C GLY A 243 -62.96 -15.09 -33.24
N PRO A 244 -64.17 -14.53 -33.41
CA PRO A 244 -65.39 -15.28 -33.70
C PRO A 244 -65.46 -15.75 -35.17
N PRO A 245 -66.29 -16.77 -35.49
CA PRO A 245 -66.35 -17.35 -36.82
C PRO A 245 -67.08 -16.44 -37.81
N GLN A 246 -66.56 -16.38 -39.04
CA GLN A 246 -67.16 -15.66 -40.16
C GLN A 246 -68.37 -16.42 -40.72
N GLY A 247 -69.44 -15.68 -40.99
CA GLY A 247 -70.59 -16.16 -41.75
C GLY A 247 -71.36 -15.00 -42.39
N LEU A 248 -71.34 -14.99 -43.73
CA LEU A 248 -72.31 -14.42 -44.66
C LEU A 248 -72.29 -12.89 -44.93
N CYS A 249 -71.84 -12.53 -46.13
CA CYS A 249 -72.17 -11.30 -46.88
C CYS A 249 -73.71 -11.24 -47.17
N PRO A 250 -74.37 -10.07 -47.38
CA PRO A 250 -74.06 -9.19 -48.52
C PRO A 250 -74.35 -7.67 -48.41
N THR A 251 -73.46 -6.90 -49.08
CA THR A 251 -73.76 -5.75 -49.99
C THR A 251 -74.22 -4.41 -49.36
N PRO A 252 -74.24 -3.29 -50.14
CA PRO A 252 -73.35 -2.16 -49.93
C PRO A 252 -74.18 -0.93 -49.52
N VAL A 253 -73.58 0.20 -49.11
CA VAL A 253 -74.15 1.53 -49.38
C VAL A 253 -73.19 2.62 -48.90
N SER A 254 -72.81 3.44 -49.87
CA SER A 254 -72.56 4.88 -49.80
C SER A 254 -71.39 5.45 -48.98
N ARG A 255 -70.37 5.88 -49.73
CA ARG A 255 -69.60 7.11 -49.43
C ARG A 255 -70.54 8.32 -49.33
N PRO A 256 -70.13 9.38 -48.61
CA PRO A 256 -69.43 10.49 -49.28
C PRO A 256 -68.08 10.81 -48.60
N HIS A 257 -66.99 11.09 -49.31
CA HIS A 257 -66.57 12.43 -49.79
C HIS A 257 -66.76 13.51 -48.69
N ARG A 258 -65.81 14.38 -48.33
CA ARG A 258 -64.57 14.92 -48.90
C ARG A 258 -63.89 15.74 -47.74
N PRO A 259 -62.82 16.55 -47.94
CA PRO A 259 -61.62 16.56 -47.10
C PRO A 259 -61.32 18.01 -46.58
N PRO A 260 -60.08 18.54 -46.65
CA PRO A 260 -58.97 18.47 -45.71
C PRO A 260 -58.64 19.89 -45.18
N VAL A 261 -57.35 20.15 -44.90
CA VAL A 261 -56.69 21.43 -44.50
C VAL A 261 -56.55 21.50 -42.98
N GLY A 262 -55.38 21.75 -42.41
CA GLY A 262 -54.09 22.27 -42.87
C GLY A 262 -53.50 22.94 -41.63
N SER A 263 -52.34 22.48 -41.17
CA SER A 263 -51.08 23.23 -41.22
C SER A 263 -50.89 24.36 -40.20
N PHE A 264 -49.72 24.31 -39.56
CA PHE A 264 -48.80 25.40 -39.26
C PHE A 264 -48.89 26.20 -37.93
N HIS A 265 -47.65 26.38 -37.41
CA HIS A 265 -47.11 27.35 -36.45
C HIS A 265 -47.48 27.17 -34.96
N SER A 266 -46.56 27.29 -34.00
CA SER A 266 -45.19 27.85 -33.95
C SER A 266 -44.37 27.17 -32.86
#